data_AF-A0A352JXM5-F1
#
_entry.id   AF-A0A352JXM5-F1
#
_cell.length_a   1.000
_cell.length_b   1.000
_cell.length_c   1.000
_cell.angle_alpha   90.00
_cell.angle_beta   90.00
_cell.angle_gamma   90.00
#
_symmetry.space_group_name_H-M   'P 1'
#
loop_
_entity.id
_entity.type
_entity.pdbx_description
1 polymer ?
#
loop_
_entity_poly.entity_id
_entity_poly.type
_entity_poly.pdbx_seq_one_letter_code
_entity_poly.pdbx_strand_id
1 'polypeptide(L)'
;MAEDSFKSLMTETGVQPLRRETRVRPKKVRSQEEIEFARARAEDAVATQAHHGLSTEEPPLIDPMKPLEYVAYEIDRRVLGLLDEVPFPAQYAIDLHGYTVDEAAHAITALFQTIRERRLTHIRITHGVGRHSKDGRPLLKAYVNRWLKNNPDIVAFASA
;
A
#
# COMPACT_ATOMS: atom_id res chain seq x y z
N MET A 1 -22.35 9.55 -32.40
CA MET A 1 -22.28 10.89 -33.03
C MET A 1 -21.55 11.83 -32.08
N ALA A 2 -20.64 12.66 -32.60
CA ALA A 2 -20.03 13.87 -32.01
C ALA A 2 -18.55 13.89 -31.51
N GLU A 3 -17.76 12.82 -31.53
CA GLU A 3 -16.31 12.95 -31.22
C GLU A 3 -15.44 13.28 -32.44
N ASP A 4 -15.73 12.65 -33.58
CA ASP A 4 -14.92 12.84 -34.79
C ASP A 4 -15.13 14.20 -35.45
N SER A 5 -16.36 14.74 -35.37
CA SER A 5 -16.68 16.06 -35.91
C SER A 5 -15.94 17.19 -35.19
N PHE A 6 -15.75 17.07 -33.88
CA PHE A 6 -15.05 18.06 -33.07
C PHE A 6 -13.53 18.06 -33.35
N LYS A 7 -12.93 16.87 -33.51
CA LYS A 7 -11.50 16.73 -33.84
C LYS A 7 -11.17 17.30 -35.22
N SER A 8 -12.04 17.09 -36.21
CA SER A 8 -11.89 17.68 -37.54
C SER A 8 -11.93 19.21 -37.49
N LEU A 9 -12.90 19.79 -36.78
CA LEU A 9 -13.04 21.25 -36.61
C LEU A 9 -11.81 21.89 -35.94
N MET A 10 -11.24 21.23 -34.92
CA MET A 10 -10.05 21.74 -34.23
C MET A 10 -8.79 21.74 -35.11
N THR A 11 -8.69 20.77 -36.03
CA THR A 11 -7.57 20.66 -36.96
C THR A 11 -7.65 21.72 -38.06
N GLU A 12 -8.86 22.04 -38.55
CA GLU A 12 -9.11 23.12 -39.52
C GLU A 12 -8.77 24.51 -38.95
N THR A 13 -8.96 24.71 -37.64
CA THR A 13 -8.57 25.96 -36.95
C THR A 13 -7.07 26.07 -36.62
N GLY A 14 -6.23 25.15 -37.09
CA GLY A 14 -4.76 25.22 -36.94
C GLY A 14 -4.23 24.89 -35.55
N VAL A 15 -5.05 24.30 -34.68
CA VAL A 15 -4.65 23.92 -33.31
C VAL A 15 -3.87 22.61 -33.35
N GLN A 16 -2.59 22.64 -32.98
CA GLN A 16 -1.78 21.43 -32.88
C GLN A 16 -1.89 20.80 -31.48
N PRO A 17 -2.11 19.47 -31.38
CA PRO A 17 -2.18 18.80 -30.09
C PRO A 17 -0.82 18.85 -29.39
N LEU A 18 -0.81 19.33 -28.14
CA LEU A 18 0.39 19.40 -27.32
C LEU A 18 0.88 17.99 -26.99
N ARG A 19 2.04 17.60 -27.55
CA ARG A 19 2.71 16.35 -27.21
C ARG A 19 3.20 16.42 -25.77
N ARG A 20 2.46 15.79 -24.85
CA ARG A 20 2.94 15.58 -23.48
C ARG A 20 3.97 14.47 -23.49
N GLU A 21 5.20 14.79 -23.10
CA GLU A 21 6.20 13.77 -22.82
C GLU A 21 5.73 12.90 -21.65
N THR A 22 5.79 11.58 -21.82
CA THR A 22 5.47 10.63 -20.76
C THR A 22 6.47 10.84 -19.63
N ARG A 23 6.02 11.42 -18.51
CA ARG A 23 6.84 11.62 -17.33
C ARG A 23 7.11 10.27 -16.66
N VAL A 24 8.15 9.57 -17.10
CA VAL A 24 8.58 8.30 -16.51
C VAL A 24 9.28 8.59 -15.18
N ARG A 25 8.62 8.27 -14.07
CA ARG A 25 9.31 8.25 -12.77
C ARG A 25 10.33 7.10 -12.80
N PRO A 26 11.64 7.35 -12.57
CA PRO A 26 12.61 6.27 -12.53
C PRO A 26 12.22 5.31 -11.40
N LYS A 27 12.04 4.05 -11.76
CA LYS A 27 11.74 3.00 -10.80
C LYS A 27 13.00 2.78 -9.98
N LYS A 28 12.94 2.99 -8.66
CA LYS A 28 14.07 2.69 -7.77
C LYS A 28 14.31 1.17 -7.81
N VAL A 29 15.29 0.74 -8.59
CA VAL A 29 15.73 -0.66 -8.66
C VAL A 29 16.73 -0.83 -7.52
N ARG A 30 16.38 -1.69 -6.55
CA ARG A 30 17.32 -2.06 -5.48
C ARG A 30 18.45 -2.91 -6.06
N SER A 31 19.66 -2.73 -5.54
CA SER A 31 20.81 -3.54 -5.98
C SER A 31 20.62 -5.00 -5.56
N GLN A 32 21.32 -5.90 -6.25
CA GLN A 32 21.28 -7.32 -5.93
C GLN A 32 21.80 -7.59 -4.51
N GLU A 33 22.77 -6.80 -4.07
CA GLU A 33 23.32 -6.80 -2.70
C GLU A 33 22.28 -6.37 -1.66
N GLU A 34 21.45 -5.35 -1.94
CA GLU A 34 20.36 -4.95 -1.02
C GLU A 34 19.29 -6.05 -0.89
N ILE A 35 19.06 -6.82 -1.96
CA ILE A 35 18.13 -7.95 -1.98
C ILE A 35 18.72 -9.15 -1.22
N GLU A 36 19.99 -9.46 -1.43
CA GLU A 36 20.70 -10.53 -0.73
C GLU A 36 20.88 -10.22 0.75
N PHE A 37 21.17 -8.97 1.11
CA PHE A 37 21.24 -8.52 2.50
C PHE A 37 19.89 -8.67 3.21
N ALA A 38 18.79 -8.31 2.53
CA ALA A 38 17.44 -8.56 3.04
C ALA A 38 17.13 -10.05 3.22
N ARG A 39 17.64 -10.92 2.34
CA ARG A 39 17.49 -12.39 2.45
C ARG A 39 18.32 -12.98 3.58
N ALA A 40 19.59 -12.59 3.69
CA ALA A 40 20.48 -13.05 4.76
C ALA A 40 19.93 -12.68 6.14
N ARG A 41 19.39 -11.47 6.28
CA ARG A 41 18.69 -11.03 7.50
C ARG A 41 17.47 -11.91 7.83
N ALA A 42 16.72 -12.37 6.83
CA ALA A 42 15.57 -13.24 7.02
C ALA A 42 15.97 -14.66 7.46
N GLU A 43 17.14 -15.14 7.04
CA GLU A 43 17.68 -16.46 7.40
C GLU A 43 18.36 -16.46 8.77
N ASP A 44 18.98 -15.35 9.17
CA ASP A 44 19.75 -15.21 10.42
C ASP A 44 18.92 -14.63 11.59
N ALA A 45 17.62 -14.46 11.40
CA ALA A 45 16.69 -14.01 12.44
C ALA A 45 16.51 -15.12 13.49
N VAL A 46 17.43 -15.18 14.47
CA VAL A 46 17.24 -15.90 15.73
C VAL A 46 15.95 -15.38 16.35
N ALA A 47 14.92 -16.23 16.34
CA ALA A 47 13.56 -15.95 16.80
C ALA A 47 13.55 -15.51 18.26
N THR A 48 13.76 -14.22 18.51
CA THR A 48 13.33 -13.60 19.75
C THR A 48 11.81 -13.57 19.64
N GLN A 49 11.14 -14.54 20.26
CA GLN A 49 9.68 -14.63 20.31
C GLN A 49 9.11 -13.49 21.17
N ALA A 50 9.30 -12.25 20.73
CA ALA A 50 8.42 -11.17 21.11
C ALA A 50 7.12 -11.40 20.33
N HIS A 51 6.10 -11.96 20.99
CA HIS A 51 4.80 -12.12 20.37
C HIS A 51 4.25 -10.73 20.02
N HIS A 52 4.31 -10.36 18.74
CA HIS A 52 3.77 -9.11 18.21
C HIS A 52 2.22 -9.06 18.26
N GLY A 53 1.56 -10.13 18.72
CA GLY A 53 0.11 -10.16 18.96
C GLY A 53 -0.77 -10.19 17.71
N LEU A 54 -0.19 -10.12 16.52
CA LEU A 54 -0.87 -10.31 15.25
C LEU A 54 -0.77 -11.76 14.80
N SER A 55 -1.83 -12.29 14.20
CA SER A 55 -1.78 -13.63 13.61
C SER A 55 -0.81 -13.64 12.42
N THR A 56 0.05 -14.66 12.38
CA THR A 56 0.96 -14.99 11.26
C THR A 56 0.47 -16.16 10.43
N GLU A 57 -0.73 -16.70 10.71
CA GLU A 57 -1.34 -17.74 9.88
C GLU A 57 -1.54 -17.24 8.45
N GLU A 58 -1.45 -18.09 7.43
CA GLU A 58 -1.60 -17.61 6.05
C GLU A 58 -3.04 -17.12 5.78
N PRO A 59 -3.24 -15.83 5.43
CA PRO A 59 -4.55 -15.30 5.10
C PRO A 59 -5.06 -15.84 3.76
N PRO A 60 -6.38 -15.78 3.49
CA PRO A 60 -6.91 -16.16 2.19
C PRO A 60 -6.25 -15.35 1.07
N LEU A 61 -6.00 -16.01 -0.06
CA LEU A 61 -5.45 -15.34 -1.23
C LEU A 61 -6.38 -14.21 -1.66
N ILE A 62 -5.80 -13.03 -1.83
CA ILE A 62 -6.47 -11.87 -2.42
C ILE A 62 -5.88 -11.60 -3.80
N ASP A 63 -6.70 -11.07 -4.69
CA ASP A 63 -6.24 -10.64 -6.01
C ASP A 63 -5.17 -9.54 -5.87
N PRO A 64 -3.95 -9.74 -6.42
CA PRO A 64 -2.89 -8.75 -6.44
C PRO A 64 -3.29 -7.39 -7.04
N MET A 65 -4.17 -7.39 -8.04
CA MET A 65 -4.58 -6.19 -8.78
C MET A 65 -5.81 -5.51 -8.18
N LYS A 66 -6.61 -6.23 -7.38
CA LYS A 66 -7.79 -5.64 -6.74
C LYS A 66 -7.41 -4.66 -5.63
N PRO A 67 -7.84 -3.39 -5.65
CA PRO A 67 -7.55 -2.48 -4.55
C PRO A 67 -8.18 -2.98 -3.25
N LEU A 68 -7.49 -2.73 -2.13
CA LEU A 68 -8.05 -2.88 -0.80
C LEU A 68 -9.02 -1.74 -0.52
N GLU A 69 -10.19 -2.08 0.01
CA GLU A 69 -11.19 -1.14 0.53
C GLU A 69 -11.83 -1.78 1.75
N TYR A 70 -11.99 -1.00 2.81
CA TYR A 70 -12.66 -1.42 4.03
C TYR A 70 -13.25 -0.22 4.76
N VAL A 71 -14.44 -0.42 5.32
CA VAL A 71 -15.12 0.49 6.24
C VAL A 71 -15.71 -0.39 7.35
N ALA A 72 -15.53 0.01 8.61
CA ALA A 72 -16.09 -0.69 9.75
C ALA A 72 -17.64 -0.63 9.74
N TYR A 73 -18.29 -1.63 10.35
CA TYR A 73 -19.74 -1.85 10.25
C TYR A 73 -20.61 -0.63 10.58
N GLU A 74 -20.23 0.16 11.58
CA GLU A 74 -21.00 1.31 12.07
C GLU A 74 -20.60 2.65 11.45
N ILE A 75 -19.72 2.63 10.44
CA ILE A 75 -19.14 3.84 9.86
C ILE A 75 -19.74 4.10 8.47
N ASP A 76 -20.13 5.36 8.23
CA ASP A 76 -20.63 5.80 6.92
C ASP A 76 -19.50 5.73 5.87
N ARG A 77 -19.79 5.15 4.69
CA ARG A 77 -18.84 5.04 3.57
C ARG A 77 -18.31 6.38 3.08
N ARG A 78 -18.94 7.51 3.39
CA ARG A 78 -18.42 8.87 3.14
C ARG A 78 -17.02 9.09 3.72
N VAL A 79 -16.63 8.35 4.76
CA VAL A 79 -15.26 8.38 5.31
C VAL A 79 -14.20 8.05 4.27
N LEU A 80 -14.52 7.24 3.25
CA LEU A 80 -13.58 6.91 2.17
C LEU A 80 -13.21 8.15 1.35
N GLY A 81 -14.09 9.15 1.27
CA GLY A 81 -13.78 10.41 0.61
C GLY A 81 -12.63 11.18 1.27
N LEU A 82 -12.38 10.97 2.57
CA LEU A 82 -11.23 11.54 3.28
C LEU A 82 -9.91 10.87 2.87
N LEU A 83 -9.98 9.63 2.39
CA LEU A 83 -8.81 8.87 1.91
C LEU A 83 -8.42 9.25 0.48
N ASP A 84 -9.37 9.76 -0.31
CA ASP A 84 -9.18 10.22 -1.69
C ASP A 84 -8.70 11.68 -1.80
N GLU A 85 -8.50 12.38 -0.68
CA GLU A 85 -8.03 13.75 -0.67
C GLU A 85 -6.62 13.89 -1.29
N VAL A 86 -6.41 14.95 -2.08
CA VAL A 86 -5.12 15.27 -2.69
C VAL A 86 -4.66 16.67 -2.25
N PRO A 87 -3.56 16.78 -1.48
CA PRO A 87 -2.69 15.71 -1.00
C PRO A 87 -3.30 14.96 0.20
N PHE A 88 -3.16 13.64 0.23
CA PHE A 88 -3.56 12.84 1.39
C PHE A 88 -2.72 13.24 2.62
N PRO A 89 -3.35 13.70 3.72
CA PRO A 89 -2.64 14.30 4.86
C PRO A 89 -2.07 13.23 5.80
N ALA A 90 -1.24 12.32 5.29
CA ALA A 90 -0.61 11.28 6.10
C ALA A 90 0.28 11.90 7.20
N GLN A 91 -0.09 11.68 8.46
CA GLN A 91 0.67 12.12 9.62
C GLN A 91 1.85 11.18 9.93
N TYR A 92 1.72 9.93 9.50
CA TYR A 92 2.77 8.92 9.60
C TYR A 92 2.76 8.02 8.37
N ALA A 93 3.93 7.64 7.89
CA ALA A 93 4.08 6.73 6.78
C ALA A 93 5.09 5.63 7.12
N ILE A 94 4.73 4.38 6.82
CA ILE A 94 5.61 3.23 6.98
C ILE A 94 5.82 2.52 5.63
N ASP A 95 7.04 2.03 5.42
CA ASP A 95 7.43 1.26 4.25
C ASP A 95 7.82 -0.16 4.69
N LEU A 96 7.02 -1.13 4.27
CA LEU A 96 7.19 -2.56 4.53
C LEU A 96 7.75 -3.29 3.29
N HIS A 97 8.20 -2.58 2.25
CA HIS A 97 8.75 -3.23 1.07
C HIS A 97 9.97 -4.09 1.39
N GLY A 98 9.82 -5.39 1.14
CA GLY A 98 10.88 -6.37 1.33
C GLY A 98 10.96 -6.92 2.74
N TYR A 99 10.05 -6.52 3.64
CA TYR A 99 9.94 -7.15 4.95
C TYR A 99 9.40 -8.57 4.81
N THR A 100 9.89 -9.46 5.65
CA THR A 100 9.22 -10.72 5.92
C THR A 100 7.86 -10.48 6.60
N VAL A 101 7.00 -11.50 6.66
CA VAL A 101 5.72 -11.40 7.36
C VAL A 101 5.94 -11.03 8.83
N ASP A 102 6.94 -11.62 9.47
CA ASP A 102 7.24 -11.38 10.88
C ASP A 102 7.78 -9.95 11.13
N GLU A 103 8.72 -9.48 10.30
CA GLU A 103 9.21 -8.09 10.38
C GLU A 103 8.08 -7.08 10.15
N ALA A 104 7.21 -7.34 9.18
CA ALA A 104 6.04 -6.51 8.92
C ALA A 104 5.07 -6.52 10.10
N ALA A 105 4.87 -7.66 10.76
CA ALA A 105 4.00 -7.76 11.91
C ALA A 105 4.53 -6.96 13.11
N HIS A 106 5.84 -7.02 13.38
CA HIS A 106 6.49 -6.19 14.39
C HIS A 106 6.33 -4.69 14.08
N ALA A 107 6.58 -4.30 12.82
CA ALA A 107 6.47 -2.91 12.38
C ALA A 107 5.03 -2.36 12.48
N ILE A 108 4.03 -3.15 12.08
CA ILE A 108 2.60 -2.81 12.21
C ILE A 108 2.20 -2.69 13.69
N THR A 109 2.72 -3.57 14.55
CA THR A 109 2.41 -3.53 15.98
C THR A 109 2.95 -2.25 16.64
N ALA A 110 4.20 -1.88 16.33
CA ALA A 110 4.78 -0.61 16.77
C ALA A 110 4.03 0.61 16.20
N LEU A 111 3.55 0.51 14.95
CA LEU A 111 2.69 1.53 14.35
C LEU A 111 1.38 1.68 15.14
N PHE A 112 0.71 0.60 15.52
CA PHE A 112 -0.53 0.66 16.30
C PHE A 112 -0.33 1.31 17.67
N GLN A 113 0.80 1.03 18.34
CA GLN A 113 1.17 1.73 19.57
C GLN A 113 1.34 3.24 19.31
N THR A 114 2.07 3.59 18.24
CA THR A 114 2.30 4.98 17.83
C THR A 114 0.99 5.73 17.52
N ILE A 115 0.04 5.08 16.85
CA ILE A 115 -1.29 5.65 16.54
C ILE A 115 -2.00 6.05 17.84
N ARG A 116 -2.02 5.16 18.84
CA ARG A 116 -2.68 5.42 20.12
C ARG A 116 -1.98 6.51 20.93
N GLU A 117 -0.66 6.44 21.05
CA GLU A 117 0.14 7.39 21.84
C GLU A 117 0.07 8.81 21.26
N ARG A 118 0.14 8.93 19.93
CA ARG A 118 0.18 10.22 19.23
C ARG A 118 -1.18 10.67 18.71
N ARG A 119 -2.24 9.88 18.92
CA ARG A 119 -3.61 10.12 18.43
C ARG A 119 -3.64 10.43 16.93
N LEU A 120 -2.95 9.60 16.15
CA LEU A 120 -2.91 9.73 14.70
C LEU A 120 -4.25 9.32 14.10
N THR A 121 -4.72 10.05 13.10
CA THR A 121 -5.98 9.79 12.38
C THR A 121 -5.74 9.37 10.93
N HIS A 122 -4.64 9.81 10.31
CA HIS A 122 -4.31 9.49 8.91
C HIS A 122 -2.90 8.92 8.81
N ILE A 123 -2.79 7.71 8.27
CA ILE A 123 -1.53 7.00 8.09
C ILE A 123 -1.43 6.43 6.68
N ARG A 124 -0.19 6.21 6.21
CA ARG A 124 0.08 5.53 4.94
C ARG A 124 0.96 4.31 5.15
N ILE A 125 0.49 3.15 4.69
CA ILE A 125 1.25 1.90 4.74
C ILE A 125 1.64 1.51 3.33
N THR A 126 2.93 1.31 3.11
CA THR A 126 3.46 0.90 1.81
C THR A 126 3.95 -0.53 1.91
N HIS A 127 3.18 -1.52 1.45
CA HIS A 127 3.53 -2.95 1.59
C HIS A 127 4.11 -3.59 0.31
N GLY A 128 4.07 -2.87 -0.80
CA GLY A 128 4.55 -3.33 -2.09
C GLY A 128 3.66 -4.36 -2.79
N VAL A 129 4.04 -4.66 -4.03
CA VAL A 129 3.28 -5.47 -5.00
C VAL A 129 3.74 -6.93 -5.09
N GLY A 130 4.67 -7.37 -4.23
CA GLY A 130 5.08 -8.79 -4.16
C GLY A 130 6.07 -9.28 -5.23
N ARG A 131 6.64 -8.40 -6.06
CA ARG A 131 7.53 -8.78 -7.19
C ARG A 131 8.81 -9.54 -6.79
N HIS A 132 9.20 -9.54 -5.51
CA HIS A 132 10.43 -10.17 -5.02
C HIS A 132 10.18 -11.41 -4.14
N SER A 133 8.92 -11.84 -3.94
CA SER A 133 8.66 -13.11 -3.25
C SER A 133 8.98 -14.29 -4.18
N LYS A 134 9.38 -15.44 -3.63
CA LYS A 134 9.78 -16.64 -4.41
C LYS A 134 8.72 -17.06 -5.43
N ASP A 135 7.45 -16.79 -5.15
CA ASP A 135 6.31 -17.11 -6.02
C ASP A 135 5.67 -15.87 -6.70
N GLY A 136 6.26 -14.68 -6.57
CA GLY A 136 5.72 -13.42 -7.11
C GLY A 136 4.38 -12.97 -6.47
N ARG A 137 3.99 -13.58 -5.35
CA ARG A 137 2.74 -13.29 -4.62
C ARG A 137 2.90 -12.10 -3.66
N PRO A 138 1.96 -11.15 -3.62
CA PRO A 138 1.95 -10.03 -2.67
C PRO A 138 1.43 -10.48 -1.29
N LEU A 139 2.21 -11.33 -0.61
CA LEU A 139 1.85 -11.88 0.70
C LEU A 139 1.47 -10.77 1.68
N LEU A 140 2.30 -9.73 1.82
CA LEU A 140 2.08 -8.63 2.77
C LEU A 140 0.74 -7.91 2.55
N LYS A 141 0.23 -7.83 1.32
CA LYS A 141 -1.07 -7.19 1.05
C LYS A 141 -2.20 -7.92 1.77
N ALA A 142 -2.18 -9.25 1.77
CA ALA A 142 -3.19 -10.08 2.41
C ALA A 142 -3.10 -10.00 3.95
N TYR A 143 -1.87 -10.03 4.47
CA TYR A 143 -1.62 -9.89 5.91
C TYR A 143 -2.02 -8.52 6.43
N VAL A 144 -1.59 -7.43 5.78
CA VAL A 144 -1.93 -6.05 6.15
C VAL A 144 -3.45 -5.86 6.12
N ASN A 145 -4.13 -6.34 5.08
CA ASN A 145 -5.59 -6.31 5.01
C ASN A 145 -6.25 -7.00 6.23
N ARG A 146 -5.76 -8.19 6.63
CA ARG A 146 -6.28 -8.88 7.82
C ARG A 146 -5.99 -8.13 9.10
N TRP A 147 -4.75 -7.68 9.31
CA TRP A 147 -4.33 -7.01 10.53
C TRP A 147 -5.06 -5.68 10.74
N LEU A 148 -5.28 -4.91 9.67
CA LEU A 148 -6.03 -3.66 9.73
C LEU A 148 -7.52 -3.91 10.03
N LYS A 149 -8.15 -4.92 9.41
CA LYS A 149 -9.56 -5.26 9.69
C LYS A 149 -9.80 -5.72 11.12
N ASN A 150 -8.82 -6.40 11.70
CA ASN A 150 -8.92 -6.94 13.06
C ASN A 150 -8.53 -5.92 14.14
N ASN A 151 -8.12 -4.70 13.77
CA ASN A 151 -7.78 -3.66 14.73
C ASN A 151 -8.98 -2.71 14.94
N PRO A 152 -9.54 -2.61 16.16
CA PRO A 152 -10.68 -1.74 16.44
C PRO A 152 -10.38 -0.24 16.28
N ASP A 153 -9.11 0.17 16.34
CA ASP A 153 -8.69 1.57 16.14
C ASP A 153 -8.80 2.00 14.66
N ILE A 154 -8.95 1.06 13.72
CA ILE A 154 -8.99 1.32 12.28
C ILE A 154 -10.43 1.31 11.77
N VAL A 155 -10.94 2.50 11.44
CA VAL A 155 -12.33 2.69 10.98
C VAL A 155 -12.52 2.49 9.47
N ALA A 156 -11.49 2.79 8.68
CA ALA A 156 -11.51 2.64 7.23
C ALA A 156 -10.08 2.59 6.65
N PHE A 157 -9.92 1.95 5.50
CA PHE A 157 -8.72 2.06 4.68
C PHE A 157 -9.04 1.79 3.21
N ALA A 158 -8.24 2.38 2.32
CA ALA A 158 -8.32 2.19 0.88
C ALA A 158 -6.91 2.12 0.30
N SER A 159 -6.77 1.48 -0.87
CA SER A 159 -5.55 1.58 -1.67
C SER A 159 -5.45 2.95 -2.31
N ALA A 160 -4.25 3.54 -2.25
CA ALA A 160 -3.92 4.78 -2.95
C ALA A 160 -3.72 4.57 -4.46
#